data_AF-A0A239HF23-F1
#
_entry.id   AF-A0A239HF23-F1
#
_cell.length_a   1.000
_cell.length_b   1.000
_cell.length_c   1.000
_cell.angle_alpha   90.00
_cell.angle_beta   90.00
_cell.angle_gamma   90.00
#
_symmetry.space_group_name_H-M   'P 1'
#
loop_
_entity.id
_entity.type
_entity.pdbx_description
1 polymer ?
#
loop_
_entity_poly.entity_id
_entity_poly.type
_entity_poly.pdbx_seq_one_letter_code
_entity_poly.pdbx_strand_id
1 'polypeptide(L)'
;MQKWLLAPSGVGVAGWLRWKTGQSMTGFGNFENIDVDKVLRGAGEHFARVEEIQKGMAALVGRARDEDGLVTVEYTSGGLSELDLNPKAMRLSSGELAEKIKMVVRDAARDLQEQIGTVMGEAFGEEGNPMRYADDPDAALEQIREAGAAYDRTFEDVMGELDRISRRLDL
;
A
#
# COMPACT_ATOMS: atom_id res chain seq x y z
N MET A 1 -36.77 -35.60 -42.47
CA MET A 1 -36.15 -36.58 -43.38
C MET A 1 -34.89 -35.95 -43.95
N GLN A 2 -33.71 -36.55 -43.67
CA GLN A 2 -32.49 -36.61 -44.51
C GLN A 2 -31.83 -35.30 -44.98
N LYS A 3 -30.49 -35.12 -45.02
CA LYS A 3 -29.33 -35.98 -44.76
C LYS A 3 -28.09 -35.07 -44.89
N TRP A 4 -27.08 -35.29 -44.04
CA TRP A 4 -25.71 -34.82 -44.27
C TRP A 4 -25.02 -35.69 -45.33
N LEU A 5 -24.32 -35.06 -46.28
CA LEU A 5 -23.31 -35.59 -47.22
C LEU A 5 -22.64 -34.32 -47.81
N LEU A 6 -21.34 -34.13 -47.99
CA LEU A 6 -20.15 -34.97 -48.08
C LEU A 6 -18.94 -33.99 -47.99
N ALA A 7 -17.83 -34.43 -47.40
CA ALA A 7 -16.52 -33.88 -47.76
C ALA A 7 -16.09 -34.46 -49.12
N PRO A 8 -15.29 -33.70 -49.90
CA PRO A 8 -14.18 -34.36 -50.56
C PRO A 8 -12.85 -33.57 -50.52
N SER A 9 -11.81 -34.38 -50.49
CA SER A 9 -10.38 -34.23 -50.76
C SER A 9 -9.96 -33.43 -52.02
N GLY A 10 -8.73 -32.89 -52.01
CA GLY A 10 -7.94 -32.48 -53.20
C GLY A 10 -7.29 -31.10 -53.04
N VAL A 11 -6.05 -30.97 -52.53
CA VAL A 11 -4.75 -31.00 -53.25
C VAL A 11 -4.56 -29.89 -54.29
N GLY A 12 -3.57 -29.01 -54.02
CA GLY A 12 -2.85 -28.20 -55.01
C GLY A 12 -2.57 -26.76 -54.52
N VAL A 13 -1.42 -26.12 -54.72
CA VAL A 13 -0.15 -26.45 -55.38
C VAL A 13 0.88 -25.38 -54.92
N ALA A 14 2.16 -25.76 -54.85
CA ALA A 14 3.36 -24.94 -55.09
C ALA A 14 3.76 -23.80 -54.13
N GLY A 15 5.05 -23.78 -53.75
CA GLY A 15 5.68 -22.56 -53.24
C GLY A 15 7.02 -22.72 -52.50
N TRP A 16 8.05 -23.19 -53.19
CA TRP A 16 9.47 -22.81 -53.07
C TRP A 16 10.02 -22.10 -51.81
N LEU A 17 11.03 -22.75 -51.21
CA LEU A 17 12.25 -22.21 -50.58
C LEU A 17 12.18 -21.04 -49.57
N ARG A 18 12.49 -21.40 -48.30
CA ARG A 18 13.60 -20.89 -47.46
C ARG A 18 13.57 -19.41 -47.07
N TRP A 19 13.59 -19.12 -45.77
CA TRP A 19 14.64 -18.37 -45.03
C TRP A 19 14.24 -18.23 -43.54
N LYS A 20 15.21 -18.55 -42.66
CA LYS A 20 15.50 -18.02 -41.32
C LYS A 20 14.47 -18.04 -40.17
N THR A 21 14.89 -18.77 -39.13
CA THR A 21 14.93 -18.36 -37.71
C THR A 21 14.46 -16.94 -37.36
N GLY A 22 13.56 -16.89 -36.37
CA GLY A 22 13.49 -15.84 -35.36
C GLY A 22 12.43 -14.78 -35.60
N GLN A 23 11.31 -14.90 -34.88
CA GLN A 23 10.63 -13.74 -34.31
C GLN A 23 9.77 -14.17 -33.11
N SER A 24 10.29 -13.82 -31.94
CA SER A 24 9.61 -13.79 -30.65
C SER A 24 8.36 -12.93 -30.75
N MET A 25 7.19 -13.53 -30.52
CA MET A 25 5.98 -12.77 -30.24
C MET A 25 5.99 -12.43 -28.75
N THR A 26 6.77 -11.39 -28.43
CA THR A 26 6.88 -10.77 -27.11
C THR A 26 5.56 -10.06 -26.85
N GLY A 27 4.68 -10.72 -26.09
CA GLY A 27 3.31 -10.27 -25.86
C GLY A 27 2.71 -10.78 -24.56
N PHE A 28 3.55 -11.16 -23.60
CA PHE A 28 3.32 -10.89 -22.19
C PHE A 28 4.46 -9.99 -21.75
N GLY A 29 4.22 -9.05 -20.83
CA GLY A 29 5.34 -8.42 -20.12
C GLY A 29 6.29 -9.53 -19.69
N ASN A 30 7.54 -9.44 -20.14
CA ASN A 30 8.55 -10.48 -20.21
C ASN A 30 8.67 -11.36 -18.93
N PHE A 31 7.95 -12.50 -18.85
CA PHE A 31 8.10 -13.49 -17.78
C PHE A 31 9.33 -14.39 -17.95
N GLU A 32 10.05 -14.32 -19.08
CA GLU A 32 11.31 -15.06 -19.28
C GLU A 32 12.52 -14.36 -18.63
N ASN A 33 12.35 -13.13 -18.12
CA ASN A 33 13.41 -12.35 -17.48
C ASN A 33 12.99 -11.73 -16.14
N ILE A 34 11.96 -12.32 -15.49
CA ILE A 34 11.74 -12.08 -14.06
C ILE A 34 12.86 -12.84 -13.36
N ASP A 35 13.90 -12.10 -13.02
CA ASP A 35 14.91 -12.56 -12.09
C ASP A 35 14.20 -12.76 -10.74
N VAL A 36 13.78 -14.00 -10.50
CA VAL A 36 13.04 -14.39 -9.29
C VAL A 36 13.88 -14.04 -8.07
N ASP A 37 15.21 -14.14 -8.14
CA ASP A 37 16.10 -13.69 -7.08
C ASP A 37 16.05 -12.17 -6.89
N LYS A 38 15.93 -11.38 -7.97
CA LYS A 38 15.74 -9.92 -7.88
C LYS A 38 14.37 -9.53 -7.33
N VAL A 39 13.31 -10.26 -7.66
CA VAL A 39 11.96 -10.03 -7.10
C VAL A 39 11.91 -10.46 -5.64
N LEU A 40 12.49 -11.61 -5.29
CA LEU A 40 12.57 -12.07 -3.89
C LEU A 40 13.47 -11.17 -3.04
N ARG A 41 14.58 -10.67 -3.60
CA ARG A 41 15.47 -9.70 -2.93
C ARG A 41 14.78 -8.35 -2.77
N GLY A 42 14.11 -7.85 -3.81
CA GLY A 42 13.30 -6.64 -3.75
C GLY A 42 12.17 -6.76 -2.73
N ALA A 43 11.45 -7.87 -2.73
CA ALA A 43 10.41 -8.15 -1.73
C ALA A 43 11.00 -8.18 -0.31
N GLY A 44 12.14 -8.86 -0.10
CA GLY A 44 12.84 -8.88 1.20
C GLY A 44 13.27 -7.49 1.68
N GLU A 45 13.80 -6.66 0.78
CA GLU A 45 14.18 -5.28 1.08
C GLU A 45 12.96 -4.39 1.40
N HIS A 46 11.84 -4.60 0.71
CA HIS A 46 10.58 -3.91 1.02
C HIS A 46 10.00 -4.34 2.37
N PHE A 47 10.03 -5.63 2.71
CA PHE A 47 9.56 -6.12 4.01
C PHE A 47 10.41 -5.61 5.17
N ALA A 48 11.74 -5.61 5.03
CA ALA A 48 12.64 -5.07 6.05
C ALA A 48 12.37 -3.58 6.32
N ARG A 49 12.16 -2.79 5.26
CA ARG A 49 11.82 -1.37 5.37
C ARG A 49 10.47 -1.16 6.07
N VAL A 50 9.46 -1.97 5.75
CA VAL A 50 8.15 -1.90 6.42
C VAL A 50 8.26 -2.25 7.91
N GLU A 51 9.08 -3.24 8.26
CA GLU A 51 9.30 -3.61 9.66
C GLU A 51 10.02 -2.51 10.45
N GLU A 52 11.01 -1.84 9.85
CA GLU A 52 11.69 -0.67 10.44
C GLU A 52 10.72 0.50 10.65
N ILE A 53 9.87 0.80 9.67
CA ILE A 53 8.83 1.82 9.79
C ILE A 53 7.86 1.45 10.91
N GLN A 54 7.39 0.21 10.95
CA GLN A 54 6.44 -0.24 11.98
C GLN A 54 7.04 -0.12 13.39
N LYS A 55 8.31 -0.49 13.57
CA LYS A 55 9.03 -0.31 14.84
C LYS A 55 9.22 1.16 15.19
N GLY A 56 9.59 1.98 14.20
CA GLY A 56 9.74 3.43 14.36
C GLY A 56 8.44 4.09 14.81
N MET A 57 7.33 3.76 14.16
CA MET A 57 6.00 4.28 14.49
C MET A 57 5.50 3.84 15.86
N ALA A 58 5.75 2.58 16.24
CA ALA A 58 5.36 2.07 17.55
C ALA A 58 6.12 2.74 18.72
N ALA A 59 7.30 3.29 18.46
CA ALA A 59 8.12 3.99 19.44
C ALA A 59 7.81 5.50 19.54
N LEU A 60 6.93 6.05 18.68
CA LEU A 60 6.60 7.47 18.70
C LEU A 60 5.75 7.84 19.92
N VAL A 61 6.09 8.98 20.51
CA VAL A 61 5.41 9.54 21.67
C VAL A 61 5.22 11.02 21.43
N GLY A 62 3.96 11.42 21.28
CA GLY A 62 3.57 12.82 21.26
C GLY A 62 3.65 13.41 22.66
N ARG A 63 4.24 14.59 22.80
CA ARG A 63 4.39 15.26 24.10
C ARG A 63 3.87 16.68 24.05
N ALA A 64 3.18 17.07 25.10
CA ALA A 64 2.79 18.46 25.28
C ALA A 64 2.81 18.87 26.75
N ARG A 65 2.94 20.17 26.95
CA ARG A 65 2.94 20.82 28.25
C ARG A 65 2.24 22.16 28.10
N ASP A 66 1.40 22.53 29.06
CA ASP A 66 0.80 23.86 29.04
C ASP A 66 1.84 24.96 29.30
N GLU A 67 1.51 26.19 28.94
CA GLU A 67 2.39 27.36 29.05
C GLU A 67 2.94 27.61 30.47
N ASP A 68 2.13 27.34 31.50
CA ASP A 68 2.50 27.53 32.91
C ASP A 68 3.24 26.30 33.48
N GLY A 69 3.30 25.21 32.71
CA GLY A 69 3.93 23.97 33.11
C GLY A 69 3.25 23.26 34.28
N LEU A 70 1.93 23.41 34.36
CA LEU A 70 1.08 22.84 35.39
C LEU A 70 0.61 21.42 35.05
N VAL A 71 0.57 21.09 33.76
CA VAL A 71 0.07 19.85 33.17
C VAL A 71 1.05 19.44 32.06
N THR A 72 1.52 18.21 32.12
CA THR A 72 2.34 17.59 31.06
C THR A 72 1.69 16.27 30.66
N VAL A 73 1.69 15.97 29.36
CA VAL A 73 1.06 14.78 28.80
C VAL A 73 2.00 14.09 27.82
N GLU A 74 2.02 12.76 27.89
CA GLU A 74 2.52 11.91 26.83
C GLU A 74 1.37 11.12 26.18
N TYR A 75 1.40 11.04 24.84
CA TYR A 75 0.39 10.38 24.04
C TYR A 75 1.04 9.42 23.05
N THR A 76 0.54 8.20 22.97
CA THR A 76 1.05 7.13 22.11
C THR A 76 -0.04 6.64 21.17
N SER A 77 0.29 5.72 20.27
CA SER A 77 -0.70 5.01 19.45
C SER A 77 -1.75 4.26 20.28
N GLY A 78 -1.41 3.88 21.53
CA GLY A 78 -2.34 3.29 22.49
C GLY A 78 -3.22 4.30 23.24
N GLY A 79 -3.06 5.60 22.99
CA GLY A 79 -3.75 6.68 23.68
C GLY A 79 -2.86 7.39 24.71
N LEU A 80 -3.50 8.02 25.69
CA LEU A 80 -2.85 8.73 26.79
C LEU A 80 -1.98 7.75 27.61
N SER A 81 -0.66 7.92 27.57
CA SER A 81 0.29 7.06 28.30
C SER A 81 0.71 7.67 29.63
N GLU A 82 0.83 9.00 29.71
CA GLU A 82 1.24 9.70 30.91
C GLU A 82 0.52 11.04 31.07
N LEU A 83 0.18 11.39 32.31
CA LEU A 83 -0.38 12.67 32.72
C LEU A 83 0.27 13.08 34.04
N ASP A 84 1.12 14.10 33.99
CA ASP A 84 1.72 14.73 35.17
C ASP A 84 1.00 16.04 35.50
N LEU A 85 0.60 16.18 36.76
CA LEU A 85 -0.04 17.37 37.30
C LEU A 85 0.85 17.98 38.37
N ASN A 86 1.29 19.22 38.14
CA ASN A 86 1.98 19.99 39.16
C ASN A 86 1.07 20.20 40.37
N PRO A 87 1.57 20.14 41.61
CA PRO A 87 0.76 20.41 42.81
C PRO A 87 0.05 21.78 42.80
N LYS A 88 0.57 22.77 42.06
CA LYS A 88 -0.10 24.07 41.85
C LYS A 88 -1.34 23.95 40.97
N ALA A 89 -1.38 23.03 40.01
CA ALA A 89 -2.54 22.77 39.15
C ALA A 89 -3.77 22.34 39.96
N MET A 90 -3.55 21.61 41.06
CA MET A 90 -4.61 21.17 41.98
C MET A 90 -5.27 22.32 42.77
N ARG A 91 -4.70 23.53 42.71
CA ARG A 91 -5.27 24.74 43.31
C ARG A 91 -6.19 25.50 42.36
N LEU A 92 -6.17 25.14 41.07
CA LEU A 92 -7.11 25.68 40.09
C LEU A 92 -8.53 25.17 40.40
N SER A 93 -9.54 25.87 39.88
CA SER A 93 -10.89 25.30 39.90
C SER A 93 -10.93 24.02 39.05
N SER A 94 -11.86 23.12 39.36
CA SER A 94 -12.03 21.87 38.61
C SER A 94 -12.32 22.11 37.12
N GLY A 95 -13.04 23.20 36.79
CA GLY A 95 -13.29 23.61 35.42
C GLY A 95 -12.03 24.04 34.69
N GLU A 96 -11.22 24.91 35.30
CA GLU A 96 -9.96 25.38 34.71
C GLU A 96 -8.96 24.24 34.50
N LEU A 97 -8.84 23.34 35.49
CA LEU A 97 -7.97 22.17 35.38
C LEU A 97 -8.44 21.23 34.26
N ALA A 98 -9.74 20.98 34.15
CA ALA A 98 -10.28 20.14 33.09
C ALA A 98 -10.06 20.72 31.69
N GLU A 99 -10.24 22.03 31.50
CA GLU A 99 -9.92 22.68 30.22
C GLU A 99 -8.43 22.57 29.88
N LYS A 100 -7.56 22.82 30.86
CA LYS A 100 -6.11 22.74 30.66
C LYS A 100 -5.68 21.32 30.28
N ILE A 101 -6.20 20.29 30.96
CA ILE A 101 -5.92 18.89 30.61
C ILE A 101 -6.39 18.59 29.17
N LYS A 102 -7.62 18.94 28.80
CA LYS A 102 -8.16 18.67 27.45
C LYS A 102 -7.31 19.32 26.36
N MET A 103 -6.84 20.54 26.60
CA MET A 103 -5.97 21.27 25.68
C MET A 103 -4.63 20.55 25.50
N VAL A 104 -3.93 20.25 26.60
CA VAL A 104 -2.60 19.62 26.55
C VAL A 104 -2.68 18.20 25.95
N VAL A 105 -3.73 17.43 26.24
CA VAL A 105 -3.96 16.12 25.60
C VAL A 105 -4.12 16.26 24.09
N ARG A 106 -4.89 17.25 23.63
CA ARG A 106 -5.06 17.51 22.19
C ARG A 106 -3.73 17.90 21.53
N ASP A 107 -2.94 18.73 22.20
CA ASP A 107 -1.63 19.15 21.70
C ASP A 107 -0.65 17.97 21.62
N ALA A 108 -0.64 17.07 22.62
CA ALA A 108 0.20 15.87 22.58
C ALA A 108 -0.25 14.91 21.48
N ALA A 109 -1.55 14.77 21.24
CA ALA A 109 -2.07 13.96 20.14
C ALA A 109 -1.69 14.56 18.76
N ARG A 110 -1.72 15.88 18.62
CA ARG A 110 -1.27 16.56 17.41
C ARG A 110 0.23 16.38 17.18
N ASP A 111 1.05 16.52 18.22
CA ASP A 111 2.49 16.28 18.15
C ASP A 111 2.79 14.85 17.69
N LEU A 112 2.05 13.85 18.18
CA LEU A 112 2.18 12.47 17.68
C LEU A 112 1.83 12.36 16.18
N GLN A 113 0.76 13.01 15.72
CA GLN A 113 0.36 12.99 14.31
C GLN A 113 1.40 13.64 13.40
N GLU A 114 2.00 14.75 13.84
CA GLU A 114 3.08 15.45 13.12
C GLU A 114 4.34 14.58 13.02
N GLN A 115 4.71 13.90 14.12
CA GLN A 115 5.82 12.94 14.13
C GLN A 115 5.56 11.77 13.17
N ILE A 116 4.34 11.21 13.16
CA ILE A 116 3.95 10.14 12.22
C ILE A 116 4.06 10.63 10.77
N GLY A 117 3.56 11.83 10.48
CA GLY A 117 3.65 12.43 9.15
C GLY A 117 5.09 12.58 8.68
N THR A 118 5.99 12.97 9.58
CA THR A 118 7.43 13.11 9.31
C THR A 118 8.07 11.76 8.99
N VAL A 119 7.85 10.74 9.84
CA VAL A 119 8.40 9.39 9.62
C VAL A 119 7.89 8.78 8.31
N MET A 120 6.61 8.95 7.99
CA MET A 120 6.04 8.46 6.73
C MET A 120 6.60 9.21 5.51
N GLY A 121 6.81 10.52 5.62
CA GLY A 121 7.42 11.33 4.56
C GLY A 121 8.86 10.90 4.24
N GLU A 122 9.67 10.63 5.28
CA GLU A 122 11.04 10.13 5.13
C GLU A 122 11.09 8.72 4.52
N ALA A 123 10.17 7.85 4.91
CA ALA A 123 10.17 6.45 4.50
C ALA A 123 9.73 6.20 3.05
N PHE A 124 8.72 6.94 2.58
CA PHE A 124 8.10 6.73 1.27
C PHE A 124 8.44 7.81 0.22
N GLY A 125 9.02 8.94 0.65
CA GLY A 125 9.20 10.12 -0.20
C GLY A 125 7.86 10.85 -0.46
N GLU A 126 7.95 12.10 -0.93
CA GLU A 126 6.75 12.94 -1.16
C GLU A 126 5.75 12.36 -2.16
N GLU A 127 6.16 11.49 -3.09
CA GLU A 127 5.26 10.86 -4.07
C GLU A 127 4.62 9.56 -3.56
N GLY A 128 5.20 8.93 -2.53
CA GLY A 128 4.73 7.65 -1.99
C GLY A 128 4.00 7.73 -0.65
N ASN A 129 3.92 8.91 -0.02
CA ASN A 129 3.35 9.07 1.31
C ASN A 129 1.80 8.93 1.29
N PRO A 130 1.23 7.86 1.88
CA PRO A 130 -0.22 7.66 1.92
C PRO A 130 -0.96 8.72 2.75
N MET A 131 -0.27 9.47 3.62
CA MET A 131 -0.85 10.58 4.38
C MET A 131 -1.09 11.85 3.55
N ARG A 132 -0.63 11.93 2.29
CA ARG A 132 -0.96 13.07 1.42
C ARG A 132 -2.45 13.24 1.17
N TYR A 133 -3.22 12.18 1.36
CA TYR A 133 -4.67 12.16 1.24
C TYR A 133 -5.36 12.16 2.61
N ALA A 134 -4.62 12.32 3.72
CA ALA A 134 -5.23 12.37 5.05
C ALA A 134 -6.14 13.60 5.22
N ASP A 135 -5.84 14.70 4.52
CA ASP A 135 -6.66 15.91 4.49
C ASP A 135 -7.83 15.82 3.49
N ASP A 136 -7.86 14.80 2.62
CA ASP A 136 -8.92 14.57 1.62
C ASP A 136 -9.32 13.07 1.60
N PRO A 137 -10.23 12.67 2.50
CA PRO A 137 -10.66 11.28 2.63
C PRO A 137 -11.35 10.74 1.37
N ASP A 138 -11.95 11.61 0.55
CA ASP A 138 -12.59 11.22 -0.70
C ASP A 138 -11.54 10.88 -1.76
N ALA A 139 -10.47 11.67 -1.86
CA ALA A 139 -9.34 11.37 -2.73
C ALA A 139 -8.61 10.07 -2.31
N ALA A 140 -8.47 9.82 -1.01
CA ALA A 140 -7.90 8.57 -0.50
C ALA A 140 -8.74 7.34 -0.92
N LEU A 141 -10.06 7.44 -0.79
CA LEU A 141 -10.99 6.37 -1.16
C LEU A 141 -10.98 6.09 -2.67
N GLU A 142 -10.88 7.13 -3.49
CA GLU A 142 -10.82 6.98 -4.95
C GLU A 142 -9.51 6.30 -5.37
N GLN A 143 -8.37 6.68 -4.78
CA GLN A 143 -7.10 6.01 -5.07
C GLN A 143 -7.10 4.53 -4.67
N ILE A 144 -7.73 4.18 -3.54
CA ILE A 144 -7.89 2.78 -3.12
C ILE A 144 -8.77 2.00 -4.11
N ARG A 145 -9.85 2.62 -4.61
CA ARG A 145 -10.71 2.01 -5.63
C ARG A 145 -9.98 1.82 -6.95
N GLU A 146 -9.21 2.81 -7.39
CA GLU A 146 -8.40 2.71 -8.60
C GLU A 146 -7.33 1.62 -8.49
N ALA A 147 -6.64 1.54 -7.35
CA ALA A 147 -5.68 0.48 -7.06
C ALA A 147 -6.35 -0.90 -7.03
N GLY A 148 -7.53 -1.02 -6.41
CA GLY A 148 -8.33 -2.25 -6.40
C GLY A 148 -8.78 -2.67 -7.81
N ALA A 149 -9.28 -1.74 -8.61
CA ALA A 149 -9.71 -2.00 -9.99
C ALA A 149 -8.53 -2.31 -10.94
N ALA A 150 -7.34 -1.78 -10.67
CA ALA A 150 -6.13 -2.15 -11.39
C ALA A 150 -5.67 -3.56 -11.00
N TYR A 151 -5.73 -3.91 -9.72
CA TYR A 151 -5.41 -5.24 -9.22
C TYR A 151 -6.37 -6.30 -9.76
N ASP A 152 -7.68 -6.06 -9.70
CA ASP A 152 -8.71 -6.99 -10.19
C ASP A 152 -8.57 -7.27 -11.68
N ARG A 153 -8.35 -6.23 -12.51
CA ARG A 153 -8.08 -6.41 -13.95
C ARG A 153 -6.82 -7.22 -14.21
N THR A 154 -5.75 -6.92 -13.50
CA THR A 154 -4.48 -7.65 -13.65
C THR A 154 -4.65 -9.12 -13.24
N PHE A 155 -5.41 -9.37 -12.18
CA PHE A 155 -5.69 -10.72 -11.69
C PHE A 155 -6.59 -11.51 -12.66
N GLU A 156 -7.65 -10.88 -13.20
CA GLU A 156 -8.51 -11.48 -14.23
C GLU A 156 -7.73 -11.80 -15.50
N ASP A 157 -6.82 -10.92 -15.94
CA ASP A 157 -5.96 -11.16 -17.10
C ASP A 157 -5.04 -12.36 -16.87
N VAL A 158 -4.39 -12.45 -15.70
CA VAL A 158 -3.52 -13.59 -15.33
C VAL A 158 -4.32 -14.89 -15.26
N MET A 159 -5.50 -14.88 -14.65
CA MET A 159 -6.35 -16.08 -14.55
C MET A 159 -6.90 -16.51 -15.91
N GLY A 160 -7.30 -15.57 -16.76
CA GLY A 160 -7.76 -15.84 -18.12
C GLY A 160 -6.65 -16.38 -19.04
N GLU A 161 -5.40 -16.09 -18.70
CA GLU A 161 -4.23 -16.60 -19.40
C GLU A 161 -3.83 -18.00 -18.92
N LEU A 162 -3.87 -18.24 -17.61
CA LEU A 162 -3.69 -19.58 -17.02
C LEU A 162 -4.71 -20.58 -17.57
N ASP A 163 -5.97 -20.17 -17.71
CA ASP A 163 -7.03 -21.02 -18.30
C ASP A 163 -6.77 -21.31 -19.79
N ARG A 164 -6.16 -20.36 -20.52
CA ARG A 164 -5.73 -20.52 -21.91
C ARG A 164 -4.55 -21.49 -22.04
N ILE A 165 -3.58 -21.43 -21.13
CA ILE A 165 -2.43 -22.35 -21.07
C ILE A 165 -2.91 -23.76 -20.72
N SER A 166 -3.81 -23.88 -19.74
CA SER A 166 -4.42 -25.15 -19.33
C SER A 166 -5.13 -25.83 -20.50
N ARG A 167 -5.99 -25.11 -21.23
CA ARG A 167 -6.68 -25.61 -22.43
C ARG A 167 -5.76 -25.95 -23.62
N ARG A 168 -4.53 -25.46 -23.63
CA ARG A 168 -3.54 -25.75 -24.67
C ARG A 168 -2.65 -26.96 -24.32
N LEU A 169 -2.56 -27.30 -23.04
CA LEU A 169 -1.78 -28.44 -22.53
C LEU A 169 -2.64 -29.69 -22.33
N ASP A 170 -3.96 -29.55 -22.17
CA ASP A 170 -4.91 -30.64 -22.38
C ASP A 170 -5.06 -30.92 -23.89
N LEU A 171 -4.56 -32.09 -24.32
CA LEU A 171 -4.97 -32.80 -25.53
C LEU A 171 -6.39 -33.34 -25.37
#